data_AF-A0AAQ3TVN1-F1
#
_entry.id   AF-A0AAQ3TVN1-F1
#
_cell.length_a   1.000
_cell.length_b   1.000
_cell.length_c   1.000
_cell.angle_alpha   90.00
_cell.angle_beta   90.00
_cell.angle_gamma   90.00
#
_symmetry.space_group_name_H-M   'P 1'
#
loop_
_entity.id
_entity.type
_entity.pdbx_description
1 polymer ?
#
loop_
_entity_poly.entity_id
_entity_poly.type
_entity_poly.pdbx_seq_one_letter_code
_entity_poly.pdbx_strand_id
1 'polypeptide(L)' 'MLVLEYVEAFTRLSQYSPKDVDTDPRRATRLLDGFDSTLLTHLGRSYDSFTQLVDAAIDMEDRLSRAHED' A
#
# COMPACT_ATOMS: atom_id res chain seq x y z
N MET A 1 4.71 11.56 -2.90
CA MET A 1 5.56 10.49 -2.36
C MET A 1 5.07 9.23 -3.03
N LEU A 2 5.97 8.47 -3.67
CA LEU A 2 5.55 7.30 -4.44
C LEU A 2 5.07 6.18 -3.50
N VAL A 3 4.11 5.37 -3.92
CA VAL A 3 3.64 4.18 -3.19
C VAL A 3 4.82 3.27 -2.86
N LEU A 4 5.75 3.08 -3.80
CA LEU A 4 6.94 2.26 -3.57
C LEU A 4 7.82 2.81 -2.44
N GLU A 5 8.10 4.12 -2.44
CA GLU A 5 8.88 4.78 -1.38
C GLU A 5 8.17 4.66 -0.02
N TYR A 6 6.84 4.76 -0.01
CA TYR A 6 6.03 4.61 1.19
C TYR A 6 6.08 3.19 1.73
N VAL A 7 5.95 2.18 0.87
CA VAL A 7 6.04 0.76 1.25
C VAL A 7 7.43 0.41 1.81
N GLU A 8 8.49 0.95 1.23
CA GLU A 8 9.86 0.77 1.75
C GLU A 8 10.02 1.42 3.13
N ALA A 9 9.59 2.67 3.29
CA ALA A 9 9.62 3.37 4.57
C ALA A 9 8.79 2.63 5.64
N PHE A 10 7.58 2.20 5.28
CA PHE A 10 6.69 1.41 6.12
C PHE A 10 7.35 0.10 6.55
N THR A 11 7.97 -0.63 5.62
CA THR A 11 8.63 -1.90 5.92
C THR A 11 9.82 -1.71 6.86
N ARG A 12 10.60 -0.64 6.69
CA ARG A 12 11.69 -0.28 7.60
C ARG A 12 11.17 0.08 9.00
N LEU A 13 10.09 0.85 9.08
CA LEU A 13 9.50 1.26 10.37
C LEU A 13 8.81 0.10 11.10
N SER A 14 8.23 -0.84 10.34
CA SER A 14 7.59 -2.05 10.85
C SER A 14 8.54 -2.93 11.67
N GLN A 15 9.85 -2.85 11.41
CA GLN A 15 10.86 -3.56 12.19
C GLN A 15 10.92 -3.13 13.66
N TYR A 16 10.49 -1.90 13.97
CA TYR A 16 10.45 -1.40 15.35
C TYR A 16 9.18 -1.79 16.10
N SER A 17 8.11 -2.20 15.39
CA SER A 17 6.91 -2.77 16.01
C SER A 17 6.39 -4.00 15.25
N PRO A 18 7.10 -5.13 15.34
CA PRO A 18 6.70 -6.35 14.64
C PRO A 18 5.35 -6.89 15.13
N LYS A 19 4.94 -6.58 16.37
CA LYS A 19 3.64 -6.99 16.92
C LYS A 19 2.45 -6.34 16.23
N ASP A 20 2.62 -5.13 15.69
CA ASP A 20 1.57 -4.42 14.97
C ASP A 20 1.36 -4.93 13.53
N VAL A 21 2.34 -5.65 12.98
CA VAL A 21 2.37 -6.15 11.59
C VAL A 21 2.63 -7.65 11.49
N ASP A 22 2.48 -8.38 12.60
CA ASP A 22 2.79 -9.81 12.78
C ASP A 22 2.13 -10.70 11.70
N THR A 23 0.94 -10.31 11.27
CA THR A 23 0.14 -11.04 10.28
C THR A 23 -0.07 -10.19 9.03
N ASP A 24 -0.05 -10.81 7.85
CA ASP A 24 -0.36 -10.18 6.57
C ASP A 24 -1.62 -9.28 6.58
N PRO A 25 -2.77 -9.68 7.16
CA PRO A 25 -3.96 -8.82 7.22
C PRO A 25 -3.76 -7.54 8.03
N ARG A 26 -3.06 -7.61 9.17
CA ARG A 26 -2.74 -6.42 9.99
C ARG A 26 -1.77 -5.50 9.26
N ARG A 27 -0.72 -6.09 8.65
CA ARG A 27 0.26 -5.34 7.88
C ARG A 27 -0.38 -4.63 6.69
N ALA A 28 -1.25 -5.31 5.96
CA ALA A 28 -2.05 -4.74 4.88
C ALA A 28 -2.95 -3.60 5.36
N THR A 29 -3.67 -3.80 6.47
CA THR A 29 -4.55 -2.76 7.05
C THR A 29 -3.76 -1.52 7.42
N ARG A 30 -2.60 -1.68 8.08
CA ARG A 30 -1.74 -0.57 8.49
C ARG A 30 -1.12 0.18 7.29
N LEU A 31 -0.79 -0.54 6.23
CA LEU A 31 -0.28 0.07 5.00
C LEU A 31 -1.36 0.90 4.31
N LEU A 32 -2.56 0.33 4.16
CA LEU A 32 -3.71 1.00 3.55
C LEU A 32 -4.11 2.28 4.30
N ASP A 33 -4.01 2.29 5.63
CA ASP A 33 -4.32 3.47 6.46
C ASP A 33 -3.49 4.72 6.11
N GLY A 34 -2.29 4.53 5.54
CA GLY A 34 -1.45 5.65 5.10
C GLY A 34 -1.53 5.99 3.61
N PHE A 35 -2.37 5.30 2.83
CA PHE A 35 -2.61 5.65 1.45
C PHE A 35 -3.61 6.81 1.31
N ASP A 36 -3.50 7.55 0.21
CA ASP A 36 -4.48 8.59 -0.11
C ASP A 36 -5.86 7.98 -0.38
N SER A 37 -6.91 8.72 -0.03
CA SER A 37 -8.31 8.31 -0.23
C SER A 37 -8.66 7.91 -1.67
N THR A 38 -8.01 8.53 -2.66
CA THR A 38 -8.17 8.21 -4.08
C THR A 38 -7.66 6.81 -4.37
N LEU A 39 -6.42 6.52 -3.94
CA LEU A 39 -5.79 5.21 -4.12
C LEU A 39 -6.58 4.13 -3.36
N LEU A 40 -7.02 4.42 -2.14
CA LEU A 40 -7.84 3.53 -1.31
C LEU A 40 -9.15 3.14 -2.00
N THR A 41 -9.82 4.08 -2.66
CA THR A 41 -11.07 3.82 -3.38
C THR A 41 -10.86 2.81 -4.52
N HIS A 42 -9.69 2.85 -5.15
CA HIS A 42 -9.33 1.90 -6.22
C HIS A 42 -8.80 0.55 -5.70
N LEU A 43 -8.24 0.54 -4.48
CA LEU A 43 -7.73 -0.67 -3.82
C LEU A 43 -8.79 -1.42 -3.00
N GLY A 44 -10.08 -1.06 -3.09
CA GLY A 44 -11.17 -1.65 -2.32
C GLY A 44 -11.52 -3.12 -2.59
N ARG A 45 -10.62 -3.90 -3.20
CA ARG A 45 -10.79 -5.34 -3.44
C ARG A 45 -10.08 -6.17 -2.36
N SER A 46 -10.46 -7.44 -2.20
CA SER A 46 -9.69 -8.37 -1.38
C SER A 46 -8.38 -8.77 -2.06
N TYR A 47 -7.34 -8.94 -1.25
CA TYR A 47 -6.02 -9.42 -1.65
C TYR A 47 -5.67 -10.68 -0.86
N ASP A 48 -5.09 -11.66 -1.53
CA ASP A 48 -4.71 -12.95 -0.94
C ASP A 48 -3.39 -12.86 -0.16
N SER A 49 -2.57 -11.83 -0.44
CA SER A 49 -1.28 -11.61 0.23
C SER A 49 -0.90 -10.14 0.29
N PHE A 50 0.02 -9.81 1.21
CA PHE A 50 0.58 -8.46 1.29
C PHE A 50 1.29 -8.03 0.00
N THR A 51 2.01 -8.93 -0.66
CA THR A 51 2.69 -8.63 -1.93
C THR A 51 1.70 -8.23 -3.02
N GLN A 52 0.58 -8.96 -3.15
CA GLN A 52 -0.44 -8.65 -4.15
C GLN A 52 -1.11 -7.29 -3.93
N LEU A 53 -1.25 -6.88 -2.66
CA LEU A 53 -1.70 -5.53 -2.31
C LEU A 53 -0.70 -4.47 -2.79
N VAL A 54 0.59 -4.66 -2.50
CA VAL A 54 1.66 -3.72 -2.88
C VAL A 54 1.76 -3.58 -4.39
N ASP A 55 1.78 -4.70 -5.12
CA ASP A 55 1.82 -4.70 -6.59
C ASP A 55 0.62 -3.95 -7.19
N ALA A 56 -0.57 -4.20 -6.66
CA ALA A 56 -1.77 -3.50 -7.10
C ALA A 56 -1.75 -1.99 -6.79
N ALA A 57 -1.16 -1.60 -5.64
CA ALA A 57 -1.04 -0.20 -5.28
C ALA A 57 -0.06 0.56 -6.19
N ILE A 58 1.06 -0.06 -6.56
CA ILE A 58 2.04 0.50 -7.50
C ILE A 58 1.43 0.62 -8.90
N ASP A 59 0.78 -0.43 -9.40
CA ASP A 59 0.10 -0.40 -10.71
C ASP A 59 -0.98 0.69 -10.75
N MET A 60 -1.77 0.82 -9.68
CA MET A 60 -2.81 1.84 -9.61
C MET A 60 -2.24 3.25 -9.55
N GLU A 61 -1.15 3.48 -8.82
CA GLU A 61 -0.47 4.78 -8.80
C GLU A 61 0.08 5.17 -10.18
N ASP A 62 0.72 4.23 -10.91
CA ASP A 62 1.22 4.49 -12.26
C ASP A 62 0.06 4.84 -13.21
N ARG A 63 -1.06 4.12 -13.12
CA ARG A 63 -2.27 4.41 -13.89
C ARG A 63 -2.88 5.77 -13.56
N LEU A 64 -2.95 6.13 -12.28
CA LEU A 64 -3.48 7.43 -11.83
C LEU A 64 -2.56 8.58 -12.21
N SER A 65 -1.24 8.38 -12.17
CA SER A 65 -0.26 9.38 -12.57
C SER A 65 -0.39 9.69 -14.06
N ARG A 66 -0.45 8.65 -14.92
CA ARG A 66 -0.68 8.81 -16.35
C ARG A 66 -2.00 9.49 -16.67
N ALA A 67 -3.07 9.19 -15.92
CA ALA A 67 -4.39 9.78 -16.12
C ALA A 67 -4.50 11.25 -15.67
N HIS A 68 -3.61 11.73 -14.80
CA HIS A 68 -3.55 13.15 -14.42
C HIS A 68 -2.69 14.00 -15.37
N GLU A 69 -1.93 13.37 -16.27
CA GLU A 69 -1.08 14.05 -17.27
C GLU A 69 -1.79 14.36 -18.60
N ASP A 70 -3.02 13.85 -18.80
CA ASP A 70 -3.92 14.11 -19.95
C ASP A 70 -4.98 15.20 -19.63
#